data_AF-A0AA42Y433-F1
#
_entry.id   AF-A0AA42Y433-F1
#
_cell.length_a   1.000
_cell.length_b   1.000
_cell.length_c   1.000
_cell.angle_alpha   90.00
_cell.angle_beta   90.00
_cell.angle_gamma   90.00
#
_symmetry.space_group_name_H-M   'P 1'
#
loop_
_entity.id
_entity.type
_entity.pdbx_description
1 polymer ?
#
loop_
_entity_poly.entity_id
_entity_poly.type
_entity_poly.pdbx_seq_one_letter_code
_entity_poly.pdbx_strand_id
1 'polypeptide(L)'
;MRPDLYRMFYPLDRPAQNEWAEIVQLSQVDYVACLADKAQQYDCRQEVSGDAIRWHGKAGNLELMLFRIPDPGNLSAVRAVYAAIAEAECPIAFAFVNQRGDHRDAWDVFQFSRLSYLCHCNRVSGPGSECEP
;
A
#
# COMPACT_ATOMS: atom_id res chain seq x y z
N MET A 1 -14.50 -8.08 -8.64
CA MET A 1 -13.63 -7.57 -7.56
C MET A 1 -13.33 -8.72 -6.61
N ARG A 2 -12.06 -8.91 -6.27
CA ARG A 2 -11.57 -10.00 -5.43
C ARG A 2 -11.67 -9.65 -3.93
N PRO A 3 -12.49 -10.36 -3.13
CA PRO A 3 -12.73 -9.99 -1.72
C PRO A 3 -11.48 -10.05 -0.83
N ASP A 4 -10.55 -10.96 -1.14
CA ASP A 4 -9.25 -11.12 -0.49
C ASP A 4 -8.38 -9.87 -0.64
N LEU A 5 -8.23 -9.36 -1.87
CA LEU A 5 -7.50 -8.11 -2.14
C LEU A 5 -8.23 -6.90 -1.52
N TYR A 6 -9.56 -6.90 -1.50
CA TYR A 6 -10.35 -5.83 -0.90
C TYR A 6 -10.13 -5.69 0.62
N ARG A 7 -9.91 -6.82 1.30
CA ARG A 7 -9.72 -6.90 2.76
C ARG A 7 -8.26 -7.09 3.17
N MET A 8 -7.32 -6.95 2.22
CA MET A 8 -5.90 -7.24 2.41
C MET A 8 -5.30 -6.56 3.64
N PHE A 9 -5.80 -5.38 4.01
CA PHE A 9 -5.32 -4.61 5.16
C PHE A 9 -6.38 -4.39 6.27
N TYR A 10 -7.55 -5.07 6.21
CA TYR A 10 -8.62 -4.86 7.20
C TYR A 10 -9.42 -6.12 7.61
N PRO A 11 -9.44 -6.46 8.91
CA PRO A 11 -8.44 -6.11 9.94
C PRO A 11 -7.17 -6.99 9.78
N LEU A 12 -5.99 -6.41 9.98
CA LEU A 12 -4.76 -7.19 10.14
C LEU A 12 -4.65 -7.69 11.58
N ASP A 13 -4.17 -8.92 11.76
CA ASP A 13 -3.71 -9.40 13.06
C ASP A 13 -2.28 -8.90 13.36
N ARG A 14 -1.81 -9.12 14.60
CA ARG A 14 -0.51 -8.61 15.05
C ARG A 14 0.67 -9.18 14.22
N PRO A 15 0.71 -10.47 13.85
CA PRO A 15 1.72 -10.99 12.93
C PRO A 15 1.74 -10.26 11.58
N ALA A 16 0.58 -10.08 10.94
CA ALA A 16 0.52 -9.40 9.65
C ALA A 16 0.85 -7.91 9.77
N GLN A 17 0.48 -7.25 10.87
CA GLN A 17 0.89 -5.86 11.13
C GLN A 17 2.41 -5.72 11.19
N ASN A 18 3.10 -6.61 11.92
CA ASN A 18 4.55 -6.60 12.03
C ASN A 18 5.22 -6.85 10.67
N GLU A 19 4.73 -7.85 9.94
CA GLU A 19 5.24 -8.15 8.59
C GLU A 19 5.14 -6.93 7.68
N TRP A 20 3.97 -6.28 7.62
CA TRP A 20 3.78 -5.11 6.77
C TRP A 20 4.59 -3.90 7.25
N ALA A 21 4.79 -3.73 8.56
CA ALA A 21 5.65 -2.70 9.11
C ALA A 21 7.10 -2.88 8.65
N GLU A 22 7.61 -4.11 8.61
CA GLU A 22 8.95 -4.42 8.10
C GLU A 22 9.04 -4.14 6.60
N ILE A 23 8.05 -4.62 5.81
CA ILE A 23 8.03 -4.47 4.35
C ILE A 23 8.11 -2.99 3.93
N VAL A 24 7.30 -2.11 4.52
CA VAL A 24 7.24 -0.70 4.08
C VAL A 24 8.52 0.07 4.37
N GLN A 25 9.31 -0.37 5.34
CA GLN A 25 10.59 0.22 5.74
C GLN A 25 11.78 -0.27 4.89
N LEU A 26 11.59 -1.29 4.06
CA LEU A 26 12.62 -1.82 3.18
C LEU A 26 13.13 -0.77 2.19
N SER A 27 14.34 -0.99 1.65
CA SER A 27 14.85 -0.22 0.50
C SER A 27 13.86 -0.30 -0.66
N GLN A 28 13.85 0.66 -1.59
CA GLN A 28 12.93 0.62 -2.73
C GLN A 28 13.04 -0.68 -3.53
N VAL A 29 14.26 -1.21 -3.70
CA VAL A 29 14.50 -2.47 -4.43
C VAL A 29 13.88 -3.65 -3.68
N ASP A 30 14.13 -3.75 -2.38
CA ASP A 30 13.65 -4.87 -1.55
C ASP A 30 12.13 -4.80 -1.33
N TYR A 31 11.58 -3.59 -1.18
CA TYR A 31 10.14 -3.34 -1.11
C TYR A 31 9.42 -3.83 -2.38
N VAL A 32 9.93 -3.47 -3.56
CA VAL A 32 9.37 -3.91 -4.84
C VAL A 32 9.49 -5.43 -4.99
N ALA A 33 10.63 -6.02 -4.62
CA ALA A 33 10.82 -7.47 -4.69
C ALA A 33 9.86 -8.22 -3.77
N CYS A 34 9.73 -7.80 -2.51
CA CYS A 34 8.82 -8.41 -1.55
C CYS A 34 7.36 -8.32 -2.00
N LEU A 35 6.95 -7.18 -2.58
CA LEU A 35 5.61 -7.04 -3.14
C LEU A 35 5.40 -7.93 -4.38
N ALA A 36 6.43 -8.21 -5.17
CA ALA A 36 6.32 -9.16 -6.28
C ALA A 36 6.03 -10.58 -5.77
N ASP A 37 6.71 -11.00 -4.69
CA ASP A 37 6.47 -12.31 -4.06
C ASP A 37 5.05 -12.38 -3.47
N LYS A 38 4.59 -11.30 -2.82
CA LYS A 38 3.19 -11.20 -2.36
C LYS A 38 2.22 -11.28 -3.53
N ALA A 39 2.47 -10.58 -4.63
CA ALA A 39 1.61 -10.64 -5.82
C ALA A 39 1.43 -12.10 -6.30
N GLN A 40 2.51 -12.89 -6.33
CA GLN A 40 2.46 -14.29 -6.70
C GLN A 40 1.61 -15.13 -5.74
N GLN A 41 1.68 -14.87 -4.43
CA GLN A 41 0.82 -15.54 -3.43
C GLN A 41 -0.67 -15.26 -3.67
N TYR A 42 -0.99 -14.09 -4.24
CA TYR A 42 -2.33 -13.72 -4.65
C TYR A 42 -2.66 -14.10 -6.11
N ASP A 43 -1.87 -14.94 -6.79
CA ASP A 43 -2.09 -15.29 -8.20
C ASP A 43 -2.09 -14.07 -9.14
N CYS A 44 -1.38 -13.01 -8.75
CA CYS A 44 -1.25 -11.76 -9.50
C CYS A 44 0.15 -11.59 -10.10
N ARG A 45 0.23 -10.85 -11.21
CA ARG A 45 1.49 -10.36 -11.77
C ARG A 45 1.73 -8.92 -11.31
N GLN A 46 2.92 -8.63 -10.80
CA GLN A 46 3.33 -7.26 -10.49
C GLN A 46 3.89 -6.52 -11.72
N GLU A 47 3.55 -5.24 -11.82
CA GLU A 47 4.14 -4.26 -12.74
C GLU A 47 4.45 -2.97 -11.97
N VAL A 48 5.62 -2.36 -12.22
CA VAL A 48 6.01 -1.09 -11.60
C VAL A 48 5.84 0.03 -12.64
N SER A 49 5.06 1.05 -12.30
CA SER A 49 4.76 2.18 -13.19
C SER A 49 4.94 3.49 -12.42
N GLY A 50 6.11 4.11 -12.57
CA GLY A 50 6.51 5.25 -11.73
C GLY A 50 6.53 4.86 -10.25
N ASP A 51 5.82 5.61 -9.42
CA ASP A 51 5.69 5.36 -7.97
C ASP A 51 4.58 4.36 -7.62
N ALA A 52 3.82 3.89 -8.62
CA ALA A 52 2.74 2.93 -8.43
C ALA A 52 3.22 1.50 -8.66
N ILE A 53 2.86 0.61 -7.74
CA ILE A 53 2.97 -0.84 -7.94
C ILE A 53 1.59 -1.37 -8.31
N ARG A 54 1.49 -2.05 -9.45
CA ARG A 54 0.25 -2.53 -10.05
C ARG A 54 0.21 -4.04 -10.01
N TRP A 55 -0.87 -4.61 -9.49
CA TRP A 55 -1.09 -6.05 -9.50
C TRP A 55 -2.21 -6.39 -10.48
N HIS A 56 -1.90 -7.25 -11.43
CA HIS A 56 -2.80 -7.72 -12.47
C HIS A 56 -3.23 -9.15 -12.18
N GLY A 57 -4.53 -9.43 -12.28
CA GLY A 57 -5.07 -10.78 -12.17
C GLY A 57 -4.74 -11.64 -13.39
N LYS A 58 -5.12 -12.92 -13.34
CA LYS A 58 -4.88 -13.89 -14.44
C LYS A 58 -5.47 -13.48 -15.78
N ALA A 59 -6.57 -12.72 -15.78
CA ALA A 59 -7.20 -12.20 -17.00
C ALA A 59 -6.54 -10.91 -17.52
N GLY A 60 -5.45 -10.45 -16.91
CA GLY A 60 -4.71 -9.24 -17.29
C GLY A 60 -5.32 -7.93 -16.78
N ASN A 61 -6.50 -7.98 -16.17
CA ASN A 61 -7.15 -6.83 -15.56
C ASN A 61 -6.35 -6.32 -14.35
N LEU A 62 -6.26 -5.00 -14.20
CA LEU A 62 -5.70 -4.37 -13.01
C LEU A 62 -6.64 -4.64 -11.81
N GLU A 63 -6.11 -5.28 -10.77
CA GLU A 63 -6.87 -5.65 -9.58
C GLU A 63 -6.53 -4.80 -8.37
N LEU A 64 -5.31 -4.29 -8.28
CA LEU A 64 -4.85 -3.50 -7.15
C LEU A 64 -3.71 -2.55 -7.55
N MET A 65 -3.71 -1.37 -6.94
CA MET A 65 -2.56 -0.47 -6.93
C MET A 65 -2.06 -0.26 -5.50
N LEU A 66 -0.74 -0.26 -5.33
CA LEU A 66 -0.06 0.01 -4.07
C LEU A 66 0.84 1.23 -4.25
N PHE A 67 0.78 2.14 -3.29
CA PHE A 67 1.58 3.36 -3.24
C PHE A 67 2.33 3.43 -1.92
N ARG A 68 3.55 3.97 -1.96
CA ARG A 68 4.34 4.26 -0.75
C ARG A 68 4.65 5.75 -0.71
N ILE A 69 4.20 6.43 0.34
CA ILE A 69 4.37 7.87 0.56
C ILE A 69 5.22 8.05 1.82
N PRO A 70 6.55 8.17 1.68
CA PRO A 70 7.44 8.28 2.83
C PRO A 70 7.42 9.66 3.49
N ASP A 71 7.06 10.70 2.75
CA ASP A 71 6.90 12.06 3.26
C ASP A 71 5.48 12.57 2.97
N PRO A 72 4.61 12.68 3.99
CA PRO A 72 3.25 13.19 3.81
C PRO A 72 3.22 14.70 3.48
N GLY A 73 4.31 15.44 3.74
CA GLY A 73 4.48 16.84 3.35
C GLY A 73 4.65 17.01 1.83
N ASN A 74 5.00 15.95 1.11
CA ASN A 74 5.09 15.96 -0.35
C ASN A 74 3.69 15.85 -0.99
N LEU A 75 2.98 16.99 -1.01
CA LEU A 75 1.63 17.08 -1.59
C LEU A 75 1.58 16.70 -3.08
N SER A 76 2.69 16.84 -3.80
CA SER A 76 2.78 16.41 -5.20
C SER A 76 2.70 14.89 -5.33
N ALA A 77 3.37 14.14 -4.45
CA ALA A 77 3.28 12.67 -4.40
C ALA A 77 1.87 12.22 -4.04
N VAL A 78 1.24 12.86 -3.04
CA VAL A 78 -0.15 12.57 -2.67
C VAL A 78 -1.10 12.82 -3.86
N ARG A 79 -0.94 13.94 -4.57
CA ARG A 79 -1.76 14.24 -5.75
C ARG A 79 -1.54 13.24 -6.89
N ALA A 80 -0.31 12.76 -7.07
CA ALA A 80 0.02 11.75 -8.08
C ALA A 80 -0.71 10.42 -7.83
N VAL A 81 -0.91 10.03 -6.57
CA VAL A 81 -1.72 8.84 -6.21
C VAL A 81 -3.15 8.97 -6.76
N TYR A 82 -3.82 10.08 -6.49
CA TYR A 82 -5.19 10.31 -6.97
C TYR A 82 -5.26 10.34 -8.50
N ALA A 83 -4.30 10.99 -9.16
CA ALA A 83 -4.23 11.02 -10.62
C ALA A 83 -4.06 9.62 -11.22
N ALA A 84 -3.15 8.82 -10.66
CA ALA A 84 -2.88 7.46 -11.12
C ALA A 84 -4.09 6.53 -10.93
N ILE A 85 -4.82 6.65 -9.81
CA ILE A 85 -6.04 5.88 -9.57
C ILE A 85 -7.14 6.25 -10.58
N ALA A 86 -7.31 7.56 -10.84
CA ALA A 86 -8.32 8.06 -11.77
C ALA A 86 -8.02 7.64 -13.22
N GLU A 87 -6.76 7.68 -13.65
CA GLU A 87 -6.35 7.31 -15.00
C GLU A 87 -6.46 5.80 -15.25
N ALA A 88 -6.07 4.98 -14.27
CA ALA A 88 -6.02 3.53 -14.43
C ALA A 88 -7.38 2.82 -14.24
N GLU A 89 -8.44 3.56 -13.91
CA GLU A 89 -9.77 3.04 -13.51
C GLU A 89 -9.68 1.88 -12.49
N CYS A 90 -8.68 1.94 -11.61
CA CYS A 90 -8.37 0.83 -10.72
C CYS A 90 -9.53 0.59 -9.72
N PRO A 91 -9.97 -0.67 -9.53
CA PRO A 91 -11.07 -0.96 -8.60
C PRO A 91 -10.72 -0.64 -7.15
N ILE A 92 -9.45 -0.78 -6.77
CA ILE A 92 -8.97 -0.57 -5.40
C ILE A 92 -7.50 -0.17 -5.41
N ALA A 93 -7.16 0.79 -4.57
CA ALA A 93 -5.77 1.10 -4.27
C ALA A 93 -5.53 1.21 -2.77
N PHE A 94 -4.30 0.95 -2.34
CA PHE A 94 -3.85 1.26 -1.00
C PHE A 94 -2.61 2.17 -1.05
N ALA A 95 -2.53 3.11 -0.11
CA ALA A 95 -1.31 3.88 0.13
C ALA A 95 -0.82 3.66 1.55
N PHE A 96 0.47 3.35 1.67
CA PHE A 96 1.22 3.39 2.92
C PHE A 96 1.77 4.78 3.10
N VAL A 97 1.36 5.49 4.14
CA VAL A 97 1.76 6.87 4.41
C VAL A 97 2.49 6.93 5.74
N ASN A 98 3.75 7.35 5.72
CA ASN A 98 4.50 7.57 6.95
C ASN A 98 3.93 8.78 7.70
N GLN A 99 3.74 8.68 9.02
CA GLN A 99 3.11 9.76 9.79
C GLN A 99 4.02 10.96 10.03
N ARG A 100 5.34 10.73 10.09
CA ARG A 100 6.33 11.73 10.56
C ARG A 100 7.23 12.27 9.45
N GLY A 101 7.24 11.64 8.27
CA GLY A 101 8.18 11.94 7.20
C GLY A 101 9.60 11.43 7.45
N ASP A 102 9.81 10.64 8.50
CA ASP A 102 11.13 10.16 8.95
C ASP A 102 11.49 8.76 8.43
N HIS A 103 10.59 8.18 7.62
CA HIS A 103 10.67 6.81 7.10
C HIS A 103 10.67 5.71 8.18
N ARG A 104 10.38 6.05 9.45
CA ARG A 104 10.46 5.15 10.60
C ARG A 104 9.13 5.08 11.35
N ASP A 105 9.10 4.21 12.36
CA ASP A 105 8.06 4.09 13.39
C ASP A 105 6.69 3.58 12.91
N ALA A 106 5.88 4.44 12.27
CA ALA A 106 4.45 4.22 12.05
C ALA A 106 3.98 4.64 10.66
N TRP A 107 3.30 3.72 9.99
CA TRP A 107 2.70 3.93 8.67
C TRP A 107 1.20 3.68 8.74
N ASP A 108 0.42 4.65 8.29
CA ASP A 108 -1.02 4.48 8.10
C ASP A 108 -1.29 3.85 6.73
N VAL A 109 -2.24 2.92 6.69
CA VAL A 109 -2.70 2.28 5.46
C VAL A 109 -4.06 2.86 5.09
N PHE A 110 -4.10 3.58 3.97
CA PHE A 110 -5.33 4.15 3.42
C PHE A 110 -5.80 3.33 2.23
N GLN A 111 -7.07 2.94 2.23
CA GLN A 111 -7.75 2.39 1.06
C GLN A 111 -8.42 3.50 0.28
N PHE A 112 -8.27 3.41 -1.04
CA PHE A 112 -8.93 4.25 -2.01
C PHE A 112 -9.79 3.39 -2.92
N SER A 113 -10.95 3.91 -3.29
CA SER A 113 -11.77 3.33 -4.35
C SER A 113 -11.96 4.34 -5.48
N ARG A 114 -12.39 3.82 -6.64
CA ARG A 114 -12.77 4.62 -7.81
C ARG A 114 -13.81 5.72 -7.51
N LEU A 115 -14.59 5.58 -6.43
CA LEU A 115 -15.61 6.55 -6.01
C LEU A 115 -15.08 7.60 -5.03
N SER A 116 -13.76 7.79 -4.94
CA SER A 116 -13.12 8.77 -4.04
C SER A 116 -13.35 8.51 -2.55
N TYR A 117 -13.72 7.29 -2.17
CA TYR A 117 -13.79 6.89 -0.76
C TYR A 117 -12.36 6.67 -0.24
N LEU A 118 -11.96 7.46 0.76
CA LEU A 118 -10.75 7.26 1.55
C LEU A 118 -11.15 6.62 2.88
N CYS A 119 -10.59 5.44 3.15
CA CYS A 119 -10.78 4.74 4.41
C CYS A 119 -9.43 4.53 5.08
N HIS A 120 -9.29 4.88 6.36
CA HIS A 120 -8.16 4.42 7.17
C HIS A 120 -8.42 2.95 7.53
N CYS A 121 -7.56 2.05 7.04
CA CYS A 121 -7.74 0.61 7.21
C CYS A 121 -6.89 0.06 8.34
N ASN A 122 -5.67 0.57 8.49
CA ASN A 122 -4.78 0.05 9.52
C ASN A 122 -3.66 1.01 9.84
N ARG A 123 -2.95 0.67 10.92
CA ARG A 123 -1.64 1.23 11.25
C ARG A 123 -0.67 0.07 11.37
N VAL A 124 0.46 0.18 10.68
CA VAL A 124 1.57 -0.76 10.80
C VAL A 124 2.73 -0.05 11.48
N SER A 125 3.18 -0.62 12.58
CA SER A 125 4.14 -0.01 13.50
C SER A 125 5.26 -1.01 13.77
N GLY A 126 6.52 -0.61 13.60
CA GLY A 126 7.67 -1.47 13.91
C GLY A 126 7.86 -1.68 15.42
N PRO A 127 8.62 -2.70 15.86
CA PRO A 127 8.97 -2.84 17.28
C PRO A 127 9.70 -1.58 17.76
N GLY A 128 9.14 -0.89 18.77
CA GLY A 128 9.65 0.38 19.32
C GLY A 128 8.79 1.63 19.04
N SER A 129 7.68 1.48 18.29
CA SER A 129 6.75 2.57 17.96
C SER A 129 5.52 2.65 18.89
N GLU A 130 5.58 1.98 20.04
CA GLU A 130 4.57 2.17 21.09
C GLU A 130 4.58 3.65 21.48
N CYS A 131 3.48 4.35 21.18
CA CYS A 131 3.29 5.71 21.64
C CYS A 131 3.43 5.71 23.16
N GLU A 132 4.48 6.35 23.69
CA GLU A 132 4.43 6.81 25.07
C GLU A 132 3.19 7.73 25.21
N PRO A 133 2.36 7.51 26.24
CA PRO A 133 1.07 8.17 26.41
C PRO A 133 1.16 9.70 26.58
#